data_AF-A0A7X8E700-F1
#
_entry.id   AF-A0A7X8E700-F1
#
_cell.length_a   1.000
_cell.length_b   1.000
_cell.length_c   1.000
_cell.angle_alpha   90.00
_cell.angle_beta   90.00
_cell.angle_gamma   90.00
#
_symmetry.space_group_name_H-M   'P 1'
#
loop_
_entity.id
_entity.type
_entity.pdbx_description
1 polymer ?
#
loop_
_entity_poly.entity_id
_entity_poly.type
_entity_poly.pdbx_seq_one_letter_code
_entity_poly.pdbx_strand_id
1 'polypeptide(L)'
;MKNKKSKRKGFKLRNIILLVLILYIGKTFLGQGILMKDLKNRKLNEEQEISQLKEEIRELQEEIKTKDSLDFVEKVAREDLGMVKPREIVYIDKNKAKDRNHFMNFRK
;
A
#
# COMPACT_ATOMS: atom_id res chain seq x y z
N MET A 1 -4.76 85.19 -17.60
CA MET A 1 -3.99 84.21 -16.77
C MET A 1 -4.78 82.91 -16.66
N LYS A 2 -4.14 81.76 -16.96
CA LYS A 2 -4.77 80.43 -17.06
C LYS A 2 -4.89 79.75 -15.70
N ASN A 3 -6.11 79.58 -15.18
CA ASN A 3 -6.39 78.77 -13.99
C ASN A 3 -7.00 77.42 -14.40
N LYS A 4 -6.15 76.40 -14.63
CA LYS A 4 -6.59 75.03 -14.91
C LYS A 4 -6.88 74.31 -13.60
N LYS A 5 -8.13 74.40 -13.13
CA LYS A 5 -8.63 73.70 -11.94
C LYS A 5 -8.53 72.18 -12.15
N SER A 6 -7.66 71.51 -11.39
CA SER A 6 -7.53 70.06 -11.38
C SER A 6 -8.78 69.42 -10.77
N LYS A 7 -9.69 68.90 -11.60
CA LYS A 7 -10.77 68.02 -11.15
C LYS A 7 -10.51 66.62 -11.68
N ARG A 8 -10.91 65.61 -10.89
CA ARG A 8 -10.88 64.15 -11.14
C ARG A 8 -9.63 63.39 -10.64
N LYS A 9 -9.43 63.32 -9.32
CA LYS A 9 -8.51 62.33 -8.69
C LYS A 9 -9.23 61.14 -8.03
N GLY A 10 -10.49 61.27 -7.59
CA GLY A 10 -11.23 60.22 -6.86
C GLY A 10 -11.56 58.95 -7.66
N PHE A 11 -11.84 59.07 -8.96
CA PHE A 11 -12.12 57.90 -9.82
C PHE A 11 -10.90 56.98 -10.00
N LYS A 12 -9.68 57.55 -10.00
CA LYS A 12 -8.44 56.77 -10.12
C LYS A 12 -8.16 55.99 -8.83
N LEU A 13 -8.45 56.56 -7.66
CA LEU A 13 -8.24 55.92 -6.38
C LEU A 13 -9.20 54.73 -6.17
N ARG A 14 -10.47 54.88 -6.54
CA ARG A 14 -11.46 53.78 -6.48
C ARG A 14 -11.05 52.59 -7.36
N ASN A 15 -10.54 52.85 -8.56
CA ASN A 15 -10.06 51.80 -9.46
C ASN A 15 -8.80 51.10 -8.91
N ILE A 16 -7.91 51.83 -8.24
CA ILE A 16 -6.72 51.24 -7.57
C ILE A 16 -7.15 50.31 -6.43
N ILE A 17 -8.12 50.72 -5.61
CA ILE A 17 -8.64 49.89 -4.51
C ILE A 17 -9.28 48.61 -5.06
N LEU A 18 -10.09 48.72 -6.12
CA LEU A 18 -10.67 47.56 -6.81
C LEU A 18 -9.60 46.62 -7.38
N LEU A 19 -8.53 47.17 -7.96
CA LEU A 19 -7.43 46.39 -8.52
C LEU A 19 -6.68 45.61 -7.43
N VAL A 20 -6.43 46.24 -6.27
CA VAL A 20 -5.81 45.56 -5.11
C VAL A 20 -6.71 44.44 -4.58
N LEU A 21 -8.03 44.67 -4.50
CA LEU A 21 -8.98 43.64 -4.07
C LEU A 21 -8.98 42.43 -5.02
N ILE A 22 -8.99 42.67 -6.33
CA ILE A 22 -8.93 41.60 -7.34
C ILE A 22 -7.60 40.84 -7.25
N LEU A 23 -6.48 41.53 -7.08
CA LEU A 23 -5.17 40.88 -6.91
C LEU A 23 -5.09 40.03 -5.64
N TYR A 24 -5.67 40.51 -4.54
CA TYR A 24 -5.73 39.76 -3.28
C TYR A 24 -6.51 38.46 -3.45
N ILE A 25 -7.71 38.54 -4.05
CA ILE A 25 -8.56 37.40 -4.35
C ILE A 25 -7.86 36.45 -5.35
N GLY A 26 -7.25 36.98 -6.41
CA GLY A 26 -6.51 36.19 -7.38
C GLY A 26 -5.37 35.39 -6.75
N LYS A 27 -4.62 35.99 -5.81
CA LYS A 27 -3.55 35.30 -5.09
C LYS A 27 -4.06 34.16 -4.21
N THR A 28 -5.17 34.35 -3.50
CA THR A 28 -5.74 33.30 -2.63
C THR A 28 -6.29 32.12 -3.44
N PHE A 29 -6.94 32.37 -4.59
CA PHE A 29 -7.40 31.30 -5.48
C PHE A 29 -6.25 30.47 -6.07
N LEU A 30 -5.13 31.10 -6.45
CA LEU A 30 -3.96 30.39 -6.96
C LEU A 30 -3.34 29.45 -5.91
N GLY A 31 -3.25 29.90 -4.65
CA GLY A 31 -2.75 29.06 -3.55
C GLY A 31 -3.66 27.88 -3.23
N GLN A 32 -4.97 28.10 -3.21
CA GLN A 32 -5.96 27.04 -2.93
C GLN A 32 -5.99 25.96 -4.03
N GLY A 33 -5.78 26.31 -5.30
CA GLY A 33 -5.76 25.35 -6.40
C GLY A 33 -4.61 24.34 -6.31
N ILE A 34 -3.43 24.79 -5.90
CA ILE A 34 -2.25 23.92 -5.73
C ILE A 34 -2.44 22.99 -4.53
N LEU A 35 -2.88 23.53 -3.40
CA LEU A 35 -3.21 22.77 -2.19
C LEU A 35 -4.25 21.68 -2.45
N MET A 36 -5.32 22.04 -3.18
CA MET A 36 -6.38 21.08 -3.54
C MET A 36 -5.84 19.94 -4.41
N LYS A 37 -4.95 20.25 -5.36
CA LYS A 37 -4.34 19.26 -6.24
C LYS A 37 -3.40 18.32 -5.47
N ASP A 38 -2.60 18.87 -4.55
CA ASP A 38 -1.70 18.08 -3.71
C ASP A 38 -2.49 17.15 -2.77
N LEU A 39 -3.52 17.67 -2.08
CA LEU A 39 -4.39 16.88 -1.23
C LEU A 39 -5.10 15.76 -2.00
N LYS A 40 -5.56 16.03 -3.22
CA LYS A 40 -6.20 15.02 -4.07
C LYS A 40 -5.22 13.91 -4.49
N ASN A 41 -3.98 14.27 -4.81
CA ASN A 41 -2.96 13.28 -5.15
C ASN A 41 -2.57 12.42 -3.94
N ARG A 42 -2.40 13.03 -2.76
CA ARG A 42 -2.12 12.27 -1.52
C ARG A 42 -3.24 11.29 -1.22
N LYS A 43 -4.49 11.76 -1.30
CA LYS A 43 -5.66 10.91 -1.09
C LYS A 43 -5.70 9.74 -2.08
N LEU A 44 -5.39 9.97 -3.35
CA LEU A 44 -5.36 8.91 -4.37
C LEU A 44 -4.28 7.88 -4.06
N ASN A 45 -3.08 8.32 -3.66
CA ASN A 45 -1.99 7.42 -3.30
C ASN A 45 -2.32 6.60 -2.05
N GLU A 46 -2.89 7.23 -1.02
CA GLU A 46 -3.35 6.53 0.19
C GLU A 46 -4.47 5.52 -0.13
N GLU A 47 -5.43 5.88 -0.99
CA GLU A 47 -6.47 4.95 -1.44
C GLU A 47 -5.89 3.75 -2.21
N GLN A 48 -4.87 3.98 -3.05
CA GLN A 48 -4.16 2.91 -3.75
C GLN A 48 -3.42 2.00 -2.78
N GLU A 49 -2.71 2.55 -1.81
CA GLU A 49 -2.00 1.78 -0.78
C GLU A 49 -2.98 0.94 0.05
N ILE A 50 -4.10 1.53 0.49
CA ILE A 50 -5.18 0.78 1.18
C ILE A 50 -5.71 -0.36 0.31
N SER A 51 -5.87 -0.14 -1.00
CA SER A 51 -6.37 -1.18 -1.90
C SER A 51 -5.38 -2.34 -2.04
N GLN A 52 -4.08 -2.05 -2.14
CA GLN A 52 -3.02 -3.05 -2.22
C GLN A 52 -2.92 -3.85 -0.92
N LEU A 53 -2.90 -3.19 0.24
CA LEU A 53 -2.89 -3.87 1.53
C LEU A 53 -4.13 -4.74 1.74
N LYS A 54 -5.30 -4.32 1.26
CA LYS A 54 -6.52 -5.16 1.33
C LYS A 54 -6.43 -6.40 0.47
N GLU A 55 -5.82 -6.29 -0.71
CA GLU A 55 -5.60 -7.41 -1.60
C GLU A 55 -4.60 -8.40 -0.98
N GLU A 56 -3.48 -7.91 -0.44
CA GLU A 56 -2.49 -8.72 0.27
C GLU A 56 -3.10 -9.43 1.50
N ILE A 57 -3.92 -8.73 2.30
CA ILE A 57 -4.64 -9.35 3.42
C ILE A 57 -5.55 -10.47 2.92
N ARG A 58 -6.23 -10.28 1.78
CA ARG A 58 -7.12 -11.30 1.22
C ARG A 58 -6.33 -12.51 0.74
N GLU A 59 -5.22 -12.31 0.04
CA GLU A 59 -4.33 -13.40 -0.40
C GLU A 59 -3.78 -14.18 0.79
N LEU A 60 -3.27 -13.49 1.82
CA LEU A 60 -2.78 -14.12 3.04
C LEU A 60 -3.89 -14.87 3.79
N GLN A 61 -5.13 -14.37 3.78
CA GLN A 61 -6.27 -15.09 4.35
C GLN A 61 -6.64 -16.35 3.57
N GLU A 62 -6.53 -16.33 2.24
CA GLU A 62 -6.72 -17.52 1.40
C GLU A 62 -5.59 -18.54 1.64
N GLU A 63 -4.34 -18.08 1.81
CA GLU A 63 -3.23 -18.94 2.23
C GLU A 63 -3.42 -19.54 3.62
N ILE A 64 -3.89 -18.76 4.60
CA ILE A 64 -4.18 -19.26 5.95
C ILE A 64 -5.30 -20.29 5.88
N LYS A 65 -6.39 -20.04 5.14
CA LYS A 65 -7.48 -21.02 5.00
C LYS A 65 -7.03 -22.32 4.33
N THR A 66 -6.11 -22.25 3.37
CA THR A 66 -5.55 -23.44 2.74
C THR A 66 -4.58 -24.18 3.68
N LYS A 67 -3.83 -23.47 4.54
CA LYS A 67 -2.99 -24.06 5.60
C LYS A 67 -3.79 -24.59 6.80
N ASP A 68 -4.90 -23.98 7.13
CA ASP A 68 -5.85 -24.43 8.17
C ASP A 68 -6.75 -25.56 7.67
N SER A 69 -6.64 -25.94 6.39
CA SER A 69 -7.30 -27.14 5.88
C SER A 69 -6.74 -28.37 6.60
N LEU A 70 -7.63 -29.29 7.00
CA LEU A 70 -7.27 -30.54 7.68
C LEU A 70 -6.20 -31.33 6.90
N ASP A 71 -6.19 -31.23 5.57
CA ASP A 71 -5.22 -31.88 4.69
C ASP A 71 -3.80 -31.32 4.86
N PHE A 72 -3.63 -30.01 5.02
CA PHE A 72 -2.31 -29.42 5.26
C PHE A 72 -1.79 -29.78 6.66
N VAL A 73 -2.65 -29.72 7.68
CA VAL A 73 -2.30 -30.15 9.04
C VAL A 73 -1.93 -31.63 9.07
N GLU A 74 -2.69 -32.50 8.39
CA GLU A 74 -2.37 -33.92 8.25
C GLU A 74 -1.04 -34.13 7.51
N LYS A 75 -0.77 -33.36 6.45
CA LYS A 75 0.48 -33.43 5.70
C LYS A 75 1.69 -33.07 6.56
N VAL A 76 1.66 -31.93 7.27
CA VAL A 76 2.73 -31.52 8.19
C VAL A 76 2.90 -32.54 9.32
N ALA A 77 1.81 -33.03 9.90
CA ALA A 77 1.87 -34.04 10.94
C ALA A 77 2.51 -35.36 10.45
N ARG A 78 2.24 -35.79 9.22
CA ARG A 78 2.84 -37.01 8.63
C ARG A 78 4.28 -36.80 8.17
N GLU A 79 4.58 -35.69 7.52
CA GLU A 79 5.89 -35.43 6.88
C GLU A 79 6.93 -34.96 7.90
N ASP A 80 6.59 -33.99 8.74
CA ASP A 80 7.54 -33.35 9.67
C ASP A 80 7.54 -34.03 11.05
N LEU A 81 6.37 -34.48 11.52
CA LEU A 81 6.22 -35.09 12.85
C LEU A 81 6.12 -36.62 12.84
N GLY A 82 6.00 -37.24 11.66
CA GLY A 82 5.88 -38.70 11.51
C GLY A 82 4.63 -39.30 12.18
N MET A 83 3.61 -38.47 12.44
CA MET A 83 2.37 -38.88 13.10
C MET A 83 1.47 -39.67 12.13
N VAL A 84 0.71 -40.61 12.67
CA VAL A 84 -0.25 -41.43 11.92
C VAL A 84 -1.57 -41.54 12.66
N LYS A 85 -2.66 -41.80 11.96
CA LYS A 85 -3.99 -41.89 12.60
C LYS A 85 -4.07 -43.08 13.56
N PRO A 86 -4.93 -43.04 14.59
CA PRO A 86 -5.17 -44.21 15.43
C PRO A 86 -5.63 -45.39 14.55
N ARG A 87 -4.84 -46.47 14.55
CA ARG A 87 -4.96 -47.70 13.70
C ARG A 87 -4.16 -47.72 12.38
N GLU A 88 -3.26 -46.77 12.14
CA GLU A 88 -2.27 -46.83 11.05
C GLU A 88 -0.89 -47.28 11.58
N ILE A 89 -0.10 -47.97 10.75
CA ILE A 89 1.24 -48.49 11.11
C ILE A 89 2.28 -47.95 10.12
N VAL A 90 3.38 -47.38 10.62
CA VAL A 90 4.50 -46.89 9.79
C VAL A 90 5.40 -48.06 9.40
N TYR A 91 5.62 -48.27 8.09
CA TYR A 91 6.58 -49.25 7.58
C TYR A 91 7.92 -48.59 7.25
N ILE A 92 8.99 -48.98 7.96
CA ILE A 92 10.35 -48.49 7.71
C ILE A 92 11.16 -49.62 7.10
N ASP A 93 11.52 -49.49 5.82
CA ASP A 93 12.40 -50.44 5.13
C ASP A 93 13.85 -50.31 5.63
N LYS A 94 14.30 -51.30 6.39
CA LYS A 94 15.67 -51.36 6.95
C LYS A 94 16.74 -51.55 5.87
N ASN A 95 16.40 -52.09 4.70
CA ASN A 95 17.35 -52.35 3.63
C ASN A 95 17.70 -51.07 2.85
N LYS A 96 16.75 -50.12 2.74
CA LYS A 96 17.01 -48.78 2.21
C LYS A 96 17.96 -47.94 3.08
N ALA A 97 17.99 -48.15 4.39
CA ALA A 97 18.87 -47.42 5.29
C ALA A 97 20.35 -47.83 5.15
N LYS A 98 20.62 -49.12 4.86
CA LYS A 98 21.98 -49.62 4.58
C LYS A 98 22.56 -49.03 3.30
N ASP A 99 21.72 -48.86 2.27
CA ASP A 99 22.14 -48.31 0.97
C ASP A 99 22.55 -46.82 1.08
N ARG A 100 21.82 -46.00 1.84
CA ARG A 100 22.20 -44.58 2.08
C ARG A 100 23.55 -44.42 2.79
N ASN A 101 23.89 -45.33 3.71
CA ASN A 101 25.18 -45.30 4.41
C ASN A 101 26.35 -45.73 3.50
N HIS A 102 26.07 -46.48 2.43
CA HIS A 102 27.09 -46.81 1.43
C HIS A 102 27.52 -45.55 0.66
N PHE A 103 26.57 -44.69 0.26
CA PHE A 103 26.86 -43.44 -0.46
C PHE A 103 27.65 -42.41 0.37
N MET A 104 27.50 -42.38 1.70
CA MET A 104 28.27 -41.47 2.56
C MET A 104 29.74 -41.88 2.71
N ASN A 105 30.07 -43.16 2.53
CA ASN A 105 31.44 -43.68 2.70
C ASN A 105 32.34 -43.50 1.47
N PHE A 106 31.80 -43.05 0.33
CA PHE A 106 32.60 -42.76 -0.88
C PHE A 106 33.10 -41.32 -0.97
N ARG A 107 32.77 -40.45 0.00
CA ARG A 107 33.10 -39.01 -0.04
C ARG A 107 34.30 -38.62 0.84
N LYS A 108 35.17 -39.56 1.19
CA LYS A 108 36.41 -39.30 1.94
C LYS A 108 37.62 -39.80 1.17
#